data_AF-A0A3L8C263-F1
#
_entry.id   AF-A0A3L8C263-F1
#
_cell.length_a   1.000
_cell.length_b   1.000
_cell.length_c   1.000
_cell.angle_alpha   90.00
_cell.angle_beta   90.00
_cell.angle_gamma   90.00
#
_symmetry.space_group_name_H-M   'P 1'
#
loop_
_entity.id
_entity.type
_entity.pdbx_description
1 polymer ?
#
loop_
_entity_poly.entity_id
_entity_poly.type
_entity_poly.pdbx_seq_one_letter_code
_entity_poly.pdbx_strand_id
1 'polypeptide(L)'
;MKTPTFISSFSLKLPLLAALCIAFQGATLTGCSTHSALMVEQVEEQTSHQQKIQKVIDALKITESRVAVAKSNNVDIYSPNQMAAAKEALAEARRYTERFQADPENVNRSISLFFGDTMGDKALSLIARANEALDQAEDNKQQADAIFADANENFIWLKKFQAPVNFRYEYEDLEYTQRYLIE
;
A
#
# COMPACT_ATOMS: atom_id res chain seq x y z
N MET A 1 -62.71 41.00 -58.13
CA MET A 1 -61.61 40.63 -59.05
C MET A 1 -61.40 39.13 -58.98
N LYS A 2 -61.58 38.45 -60.12
CA LYS A 2 -61.12 37.10 -60.53
C LYS A 2 -60.98 35.99 -59.47
N THR A 3 -61.94 35.07 -59.47
CA THR A 3 -61.74 33.60 -59.36
C THR A 3 -61.14 33.08 -60.70
N PRO A 4 -60.54 31.86 -60.84
CA PRO A 4 -61.04 30.62 -60.22
C PRO A 4 -60.02 29.47 -59.89
N THR A 5 -60.52 28.45 -59.15
CA THR A 5 -60.33 26.97 -59.28
C THR A 5 -58.90 26.36 -59.22
N PHE A 6 -58.59 25.14 -58.74
CA PHE A 6 -59.31 23.86 -58.58
C PHE A 6 -58.49 22.86 -57.69
N ILE A 7 -59.13 22.29 -56.67
CA ILE A 7 -59.24 20.86 -56.22
C ILE A 7 -58.02 19.89 -56.15
N SER A 8 -58.01 19.14 -55.03
CA SER A 8 -57.45 17.79 -54.73
C SER A 8 -55.93 17.61 -54.66
N SER A 9 -55.34 16.82 -53.76
CA SER A 9 -55.87 15.83 -52.81
C SER A 9 -54.79 15.48 -51.78
N PHE A 10 -55.27 14.99 -50.65
CA PHE A 10 -54.59 14.31 -49.56
C PHE A 10 -53.42 13.37 -49.93
N SER A 11 -52.46 13.32 -48.99
CA SER A 11 -51.73 12.14 -48.48
C SER A 11 -50.61 11.52 -49.33
N LEU A 12 -49.35 11.59 -48.88
CA LEU A 12 -48.73 10.59 -48.00
C LEU A 12 -47.29 11.02 -47.60
N LYS A 13 -47.06 11.08 -46.29
CA LYS A 13 -45.80 10.96 -45.52
C LYS A 13 -44.47 10.80 -46.29
N LEU A 14 -43.66 11.86 -46.33
CA LEU A 14 -42.19 11.77 -46.24
C LEU A 14 -41.82 12.07 -44.77
N PRO A 15 -41.15 11.14 -44.05
CA PRO A 15 -39.73 10.98 -44.29
C PRO A 15 -39.29 9.51 -44.22
N LEU A 16 -39.01 8.91 -45.37
CA LEU A 16 -38.24 7.66 -45.48
C LEU A 16 -36.75 7.99 -45.72
N LEU A 17 -36.25 9.00 -45.00
CA LEU A 17 -34.85 9.45 -45.07
C LEU A 17 -34.16 9.42 -43.70
N ALA A 18 -34.84 8.93 -42.65
CA ALA A 18 -34.32 8.82 -41.29
C ALA A 18 -33.99 7.36 -40.86
N ALA A 19 -34.21 6.36 -41.73
CA ALA A 19 -33.96 4.95 -41.40
C ALA A 19 -32.77 4.33 -42.17
N LEU A 20 -32.04 5.12 -42.96
CA LEU A 20 -30.86 4.67 -43.70
C LEU A 20 -29.54 5.18 -43.10
N CYS A 21 -29.51 5.47 -41.80
CA CYS A 21 -28.27 5.73 -41.05
C CYS A 21 -27.81 4.53 -40.21
N ILE A 22 -28.47 3.37 -40.32
CA ILE A 22 -28.20 2.19 -39.45
C ILE A 22 -27.44 1.06 -40.17
N ALA A 23 -27.10 1.15 -41.46
CA ALA A 23 -26.53 0.00 -42.17
C ALA A 23 -25.30 0.30 -43.05
N PHE A 24 -24.39 1.17 -42.62
CA PHE A 24 -23.14 1.41 -43.36
C PHE A 24 -21.90 1.62 -42.47
N GLN A 25 -21.75 0.81 -41.41
CA GLN A 25 -20.46 0.63 -40.71
C GLN A 25 -20.10 -0.86 -40.60
N GLY A 26 -20.42 -1.63 -41.64
CA GLY A 26 -20.02 -3.01 -41.78
C GLY A 26 -19.16 -3.16 -43.02
N ALA A 27 -17.90 -3.53 -42.82
CA ALA A 27 -17.02 -4.15 -43.81
C ALA A 27 -16.50 -3.27 -44.96
N THR A 28 -15.69 -2.27 -44.63
CA THR A 28 -14.47 -2.00 -45.42
C THR A 28 -13.36 -1.56 -44.48
N LEU A 29 -12.46 -2.51 -44.15
CA LEU A 29 -11.03 -2.34 -43.83
C LEU A 29 -10.53 -3.66 -43.23
N THR A 30 -10.59 -4.73 -44.04
CA THR A 30 -9.69 -5.87 -43.87
C THR A 30 -8.30 -5.43 -44.30
N GLY A 31 -7.47 -5.06 -43.33
CA GLY A 31 -6.08 -4.66 -43.56
C GLY A 31 -5.35 -4.34 -42.26
N CYS A 32 -4.71 -5.36 -41.68
CA CYS A 32 -3.60 -5.30 -40.70
C CYS A 32 -3.77 -4.39 -39.46
N SER A 33 -4.34 -4.90 -38.36
CA SER A 33 -4.11 -4.29 -37.03
C SER A 33 -4.07 -5.31 -35.88
N THR A 34 -3.23 -6.34 -36.02
CA THR A 34 -2.80 -7.14 -34.85
C THR A 34 -2.01 -6.29 -33.82
N HIS A 35 -1.70 -5.03 -34.13
CA HIS A 35 -0.95 -4.15 -33.24
C HIS A 35 -1.81 -3.34 -32.25
N SER A 36 -3.06 -3.00 -32.56
CA SER A 36 -3.86 -2.08 -31.72
C SER A 36 -4.48 -2.74 -30.49
N ALA A 37 -4.85 -4.03 -30.55
CA ALA A 37 -5.33 -4.76 -29.39
C ALA A 37 -4.20 -4.98 -28.36
N LEU A 38 -2.99 -5.30 -28.85
CA LEU A 38 -1.79 -5.39 -28.00
C LEU A 38 -1.44 -4.05 -27.36
N MET A 39 -1.59 -2.92 -28.05
CA MET A 39 -1.30 -1.62 -27.44
C MET A 39 -2.31 -1.22 -26.36
N VAL A 40 -3.59 -1.58 -26.47
CA VAL A 40 -4.57 -1.29 -25.42
C VAL A 40 -4.34 -2.16 -24.19
N GLU A 41 -4.10 -3.47 -24.39
CA GLU A 41 -3.77 -4.41 -23.32
C GLU A 41 -2.45 -4.04 -22.63
N GLN A 42 -1.42 -3.68 -23.41
CA GLN A 42 -0.13 -3.24 -22.89
C GLN A 42 -0.23 -1.91 -22.13
N VAL A 43 -1.07 -0.96 -22.57
CA VAL A 43 -1.30 0.30 -21.84
C VAL A 43 -2.12 0.07 -20.56
N GLU A 44 -3.10 -0.82 -20.57
CA GLU A 44 -3.89 -1.17 -19.39
C GLU A 44 -3.05 -1.93 -18.35
N GLU A 45 -2.18 -2.84 -18.80
CA GLU A 45 -1.24 -3.56 -17.95
C GLU A 45 -0.14 -2.63 -17.40
N GLN A 46 0.40 -1.73 -18.23
CA GLN A 46 1.40 -0.76 -17.81
C GLN A 46 0.82 0.26 -16.80
N THR A 47 -0.43 0.70 -16.97
CA THR A 47 -1.11 1.57 -15.99
C THR A 47 -1.41 0.83 -14.68
N SER A 48 -1.78 -0.46 -14.74
CA SER A 48 -1.94 -1.33 -13.56
C SER A 48 -0.62 -1.52 -12.79
N HIS A 49 0.49 -1.77 -13.49
CA HIS A 49 1.81 -1.88 -12.87
C HIS A 49 2.25 -0.58 -12.20
N GLN A 50 2.00 0.56 -12.82
CA GLN A 50 2.36 1.86 -12.27
C GLN A 50 1.54 2.20 -11.02
N GLN A 51 0.25 1.84 -10.98
CA GLN A 51 -0.57 1.92 -9.77
C GLN A 51 -0.06 0.98 -8.66
N LYS A 52 0.36 -0.23 -9.00
CA LYS A 52 0.92 -1.20 -8.05
C LYS A 52 2.25 -0.72 -7.46
N ILE A 53 3.14 -0.16 -8.29
CA ILE A 53 4.39 0.47 -7.84
C ILE A 53 4.09 1.57 -6.83
N GLN A 54 3.15 2.47 -7.13
CA GLN A 54 2.80 3.56 -6.23
C GLN A 54 2.27 3.05 -4.88
N LYS A 55 1.39 2.04 -4.90
CA LYS A 55 0.85 1.41 -3.69
C LYS A 55 1.96 0.82 -2.82
N VAL A 56 2.95 0.15 -3.43
CA VAL A 56 4.09 -0.43 -2.70
C VAL A 56 4.95 0.67 -2.07
N ILE A 57 5.25 1.75 -2.80
CA ILE A 57 6.04 2.88 -2.30
C ILE A 57 5.35 3.54 -1.11
N ASP A 58 4.05 3.81 -1.23
CA ASP A 58 3.28 4.45 -0.18
C ASP A 58 3.22 3.57 1.08
N ALA A 59 2.97 2.27 0.91
CA ALA A 59 2.97 1.32 2.01
C ALA A 59 4.35 1.22 2.70
N LEU A 60 5.43 1.20 1.91
CA LEU A 60 6.81 1.17 2.43
C LEU A 60 7.10 2.43 3.26
N LYS A 61 6.72 3.61 2.77
CA LYS A 61 6.91 4.88 3.48
C LYS A 61 6.11 4.94 4.79
N ILE A 62 4.87 4.47 4.79
CA ILE A 62 4.02 4.41 5.98
C ILE A 62 4.65 3.50 7.03
N THR A 63 5.06 2.29 6.64
CA THR A 63 5.64 1.33 7.58
C THR A 63 7.01 1.79 8.08
N GLU A 64 7.86 2.40 7.25
CA GLU A 64 9.12 3.00 7.69
C GLU A 64 8.92 4.12 8.72
N SER A 65 7.92 4.99 8.50
CA SER A 65 7.52 6.00 9.47
C SER A 65 7.07 5.36 10.78
N ARG A 66 6.30 4.28 10.72
CA ARG A 66 5.88 3.53 11.92
C ARG A 66 7.06 2.92 12.68
N VAL A 67 8.06 2.35 11.99
CA VAL A 67 9.30 1.86 12.63
C VAL A 67 10.03 3.00 13.35
N ALA A 68 10.10 4.19 12.76
CA ALA A 68 10.73 5.34 13.39
C ALA A 68 9.99 5.78 14.66
N VAL A 69 8.66 5.81 14.62
CA VAL A 69 7.81 6.10 15.79
C VAL A 69 7.99 5.02 16.87
N ALA A 70 7.93 3.74 16.50
CA ALA A 70 8.14 2.62 17.43
C ALA A 70 9.52 2.71 18.11
N LYS A 71 10.57 3.05 17.35
CA LYS A 71 11.91 3.29 17.92
C LYS A 71 11.94 4.49 18.87
N SER A 72 11.30 5.61 18.52
CA SER A 72 11.22 6.77 19.45
C SER A 72 10.44 6.45 20.72
N ASN A 73 9.53 5.49 20.64
CA ASN A 73 8.75 4.98 21.76
C ASN A 73 9.49 3.87 22.53
N ASN A 74 10.76 3.59 22.26
CA ASN A 74 11.55 2.56 22.93
C ASN A 74 10.95 1.14 22.82
N VAL A 75 10.17 0.86 21.76
CA VAL A 75 9.61 -0.48 21.50
C VAL A 75 10.72 -1.52 21.30
N ASP A 76 11.89 -1.09 20.82
CA ASP A 76 13.07 -1.91 20.63
C ASP A 76 13.70 -2.44 21.91
N ILE A 77 13.44 -1.81 23.07
CA ILE A 77 13.89 -2.32 24.37
C ILE A 77 13.10 -3.59 24.74
N TYR A 78 11.79 -3.60 24.48
CA TYR A 78 10.89 -4.70 24.86
C TYR A 78 10.79 -5.80 23.80
N SER A 79 11.18 -5.51 22.55
CA SER A 79 11.04 -6.45 21.43
C SER A 79 12.12 -6.23 20.37
N PRO A 80 13.40 -6.42 20.73
CA PRO A 80 14.53 -6.17 19.82
C PRO A 80 14.49 -7.08 18.59
N ASN A 81 14.08 -8.35 18.76
CA ASN A 81 14.03 -9.33 17.68
C ASN A 81 12.96 -8.99 16.64
N GLN A 82 11.78 -8.59 17.09
CA GLN A 82 10.66 -8.22 16.24
C GLN A 82 10.95 -6.90 15.51
N MET A 83 11.57 -5.93 16.20
CA MET A 83 12.04 -4.70 15.59
C MET A 83 13.16 -4.94 14.56
N ALA A 84 14.02 -5.93 14.78
CA ALA A 84 15.04 -6.34 13.79
C ALA A 84 14.40 -7.02 12.58
N ALA A 85 13.47 -7.96 12.80
CA ALA A 85 12.74 -8.64 11.73
C ALA A 85 11.92 -7.66 10.87
N ALA A 86 11.27 -6.67 11.47
CA ALA A 86 10.56 -5.62 10.74
C ALA A 86 11.48 -4.80 9.85
N LYS A 87 12.67 -4.41 10.35
CA LYS A 87 13.68 -3.67 9.57
C LYS A 87 14.26 -4.50 8.43
N GLU A 88 14.53 -5.77 8.67
CA GLU A 88 15.05 -6.68 7.64
C GLU A 88 14.02 -6.87 6.51
N ALA A 89 12.76 -7.15 6.86
CA ALA A 89 11.68 -7.29 5.90
C ALA A 89 11.45 -6.01 5.08
N LEU A 90 11.56 -4.82 5.70
CA LEU A 90 11.49 -3.54 4.98
C LEU A 90 12.68 -3.32 4.04
N ALA A 91 13.89 -3.67 4.46
CA ALA A 91 15.07 -3.57 3.60
C ALA A 91 14.94 -4.48 2.36
N GLU A 92 14.38 -5.68 2.54
CA GLU A 92 14.09 -6.59 1.44
C GLU A 92 12.95 -6.06 0.55
N ALA A 93 11.86 -5.55 1.14
CA ALA A 93 10.76 -4.92 0.40
C ALA A 93 11.25 -3.75 -0.46
N ARG A 94 12.17 -2.93 0.06
CA ARG A 94 12.78 -1.82 -0.68
C ARG A 94 13.55 -2.32 -1.90
N ARG A 95 14.37 -3.37 -1.74
CA ARG A 95 15.11 -3.99 -2.87
C ARG A 95 14.18 -4.53 -3.95
N TYR A 96 13.09 -5.18 -3.56
CA TYR A 96 12.08 -5.65 -4.53
C TYR A 96 11.34 -4.50 -5.21
N THR A 97 11.06 -3.42 -4.48
CA THR A 97 10.43 -2.21 -5.03
C THR A 97 11.34 -1.50 -6.03
N GLU A 98 12.63 -1.34 -5.71
CA GLU A 98 13.63 -0.76 -6.63
C GLU A 98 13.77 -1.59 -7.91
N ARG A 99 13.80 -2.92 -7.79
CA ARG A 99 13.82 -3.82 -8.95
C ARG A 99 12.54 -3.73 -9.78
N PHE A 100 11.38 -3.63 -9.12
CA PHE A 100 10.09 -3.48 -9.79
C PHE A 100 9.95 -2.13 -10.52
N GLN A 101 10.56 -1.07 -10.00
CA GLN A 101 10.65 0.23 -10.69
C GLN A 101 11.62 0.21 -11.87
N ALA A 102 12.78 -0.44 -11.70
CA ALA A 102 13.82 -0.50 -12.74
C ALA A 102 13.40 -1.37 -13.93
N ASP A 103 12.63 -2.43 -13.68
CA ASP A 103 12.15 -3.32 -14.72
C ASP A 103 10.72 -3.80 -14.44
N PRO A 104 9.71 -3.01 -14.86
CA PRO A 104 8.31 -3.37 -14.70
C PRO A 104 7.86 -4.53 -15.62
N GLU A 105 8.67 -4.92 -16.62
CA GLU A 105 8.32 -5.95 -17.62
C GLU A 105 8.97 -7.32 -17.35
N ASN A 106 10.11 -7.40 -16.64
CA ASN A 106 10.69 -8.68 -16.16
C ASN A 106 9.94 -9.31 -14.99
N VAL A 107 8.76 -8.80 -14.68
CA VAL A 107 7.85 -9.30 -13.66
C VAL A 107 7.49 -10.78 -13.86
N ASN A 108 7.62 -11.33 -15.07
CA ASN A 108 6.99 -12.61 -15.39
C ASN A 108 7.90 -13.81 -15.73
N ARG A 109 9.22 -13.66 -15.94
CA ARG A 109 10.00 -14.78 -16.54
C ARG A 109 10.99 -15.51 -15.64
N SER A 110 11.52 -14.90 -14.59
CA SER A 110 12.59 -15.54 -13.79
C SER A 110 12.19 -15.96 -12.37
N ILE A 111 11.17 -15.31 -11.77
CA ILE A 111 10.68 -15.66 -10.42
C ILE A 111 9.35 -16.45 -10.49
N SER A 112 8.59 -16.31 -11.58
CA SER A 112 7.23 -16.84 -11.74
C SER A 112 7.14 -18.28 -12.28
N LEU A 113 8.25 -18.97 -12.54
CA LEU A 113 8.18 -20.36 -13.03
C LEU A 113 7.64 -21.35 -11.97
N PHE A 114 7.58 -20.96 -10.69
CA PHE A 114 7.09 -21.81 -9.61
C PHE A 114 6.10 -21.17 -8.62
N PHE A 115 6.02 -19.83 -8.51
CA PHE A 115 5.29 -19.19 -7.41
C PHE A 115 4.26 -18.11 -7.77
N GLY A 116 4.07 -17.73 -9.04
CA GLY A 116 2.96 -16.86 -9.46
C GLY A 116 2.94 -15.40 -8.93
N ASP A 117 3.74 -15.07 -7.92
CA ASP A 117 3.77 -13.74 -7.31
C ASP A 117 4.65 -12.76 -8.12
N THR A 118 4.12 -11.57 -8.40
CA THR A 118 4.92 -10.50 -9.03
C THR A 118 5.91 -9.90 -8.03
N MET A 119 6.95 -9.21 -8.49
CA MET A 119 7.87 -8.49 -7.58
C MET A 119 7.13 -7.49 -6.67
N GLY A 120 6.06 -6.88 -7.17
CA GLY A 120 5.16 -6.03 -6.38
C GLY A 120 4.40 -6.80 -5.30
N ASP A 121 3.91 -8.02 -5.59
CA ASP A 121 3.27 -8.86 -4.57
C ASP A 121 4.26 -9.31 -3.51
N LYS A 122 5.49 -9.64 -3.92
CA LYS A 122 6.56 -9.96 -2.98
C LYS A 122 6.87 -8.79 -2.06
N ALA A 123 7.00 -7.58 -2.60
CA ALA A 123 7.21 -6.37 -1.79
C ALA A 123 6.06 -6.13 -0.81
N LEU A 124 4.80 -6.28 -1.24
CA LEU A 124 3.64 -6.17 -0.35
C LEU A 124 3.64 -7.24 0.74
N SER A 125 4.01 -8.49 0.42
CA SER A 125 4.10 -9.57 1.41
C SER A 125 5.17 -9.31 2.47
N LEU A 126 6.30 -8.72 2.07
CA LEU A 126 7.38 -8.33 2.98
C LEU A 126 6.98 -7.15 3.86
N ILE A 127 6.27 -6.17 3.30
CA ILE A 127 5.68 -5.06 4.08
C ILE A 127 4.64 -5.58 5.07
N ALA A 128 3.81 -6.55 4.69
CA ALA A 128 2.84 -7.17 5.59
C ALA A 128 3.54 -7.90 6.75
N ARG A 129 4.61 -8.68 6.47
CA ARG A 129 5.43 -9.31 7.50
C ARG A 129 6.10 -8.27 8.42
N ALA A 130 6.57 -7.16 7.87
CA ALA A 130 7.13 -6.08 8.68
C ALA A 130 6.08 -5.46 9.61
N ASN A 131 4.85 -5.25 9.12
CA ASN A 131 3.74 -4.75 9.94
C ASN A 131 3.36 -5.75 11.04
N GLU A 132 3.26 -7.04 10.74
CA GLU A 132 2.96 -8.08 11.74
C GLU A 132 4.02 -8.12 12.85
N ALA A 133 5.30 -8.04 12.49
CA ALA A 133 6.39 -7.97 13.47
C ALA A 133 6.31 -6.68 14.31
N LEU A 134 5.91 -5.54 13.72
CA LEU A 134 5.70 -4.29 14.46
C LEU A 134 4.49 -4.37 15.38
N ASP A 135 3.39 -4.98 14.95
CA ASP A 135 2.21 -5.21 15.79
C ASP A 135 2.60 -6.00 17.04
N GLN A 136 3.32 -7.11 16.86
CA GLN A 136 3.82 -7.91 17.99
C GLN A 136 4.77 -7.12 18.89
N ALA A 137 5.65 -6.29 18.34
CA ALA A 137 6.58 -5.49 19.13
C ALA A 137 5.85 -4.42 19.96
N GLU A 138 4.89 -3.73 19.35
CA GLU A 138 4.06 -2.73 20.01
C GLU A 138 3.15 -3.36 21.08
N ASP A 139 2.56 -4.52 20.80
CA ASP A 139 1.76 -5.28 21.76
C ASP A 139 2.59 -5.73 22.96
N ASN A 140 3.80 -6.22 22.72
CA ASN A 140 4.72 -6.61 23.80
C ASN A 140 5.10 -5.41 24.67
N LYS A 141 5.37 -4.26 24.05
CA LYS A 141 5.59 -3.02 24.81
C LYS A 141 4.34 -2.67 25.62
N GLN A 142 3.15 -2.70 25.02
CA GLN A 142 1.92 -2.35 25.73
C GLN A 142 1.65 -3.30 26.90
N GLN A 143 1.92 -4.59 26.73
CA GLN A 143 1.83 -5.58 27.80
C GLN A 143 2.86 -5.32 28.90
N ALA A 144 4.11 -5.01 28.54
CA ALA A 144 5.14 -4.68 29.51
C ALA A 144 4.79 -3.39 30.27
N ASP A 145 4.32 -2.35 29.59
CA ASP A 145 3.83 -1.11 30.21
C ASP A 145 2.66 -1.38 31.17
N ALA A 146 1.78 -2.35 30.85
CA ALA A 146 0.68 -2.77 31.72
C ALA A 146 1.16 -3.59 32.93
N ILE A 147 2.09 -4.53 32.73
CA ILE A 147 2.68 -5.36 33.81
C ILE A 147 3.47 -4.49 34.78
N PHE A 148 4.24 -3.55 34.25
CA PHE A 148 5.05 -2.62 35.01
C PHE A 148 4.31 -1.32 35.32
N ALA A 149 2.98 -1.23 35.14
CA ALA A 149 2.22 -0.01 35.39
C ALA A 149 2.42 0.50 36.82
N ASP A 150 2.26 -0.37 37.81
CA ASP A 150 2.43 -0.05 39.22
C ASP A 150 3.91 0.32 39.54
N ALA A 151 4.86 -0.38 38.92
CA ALA A 151 6.29 -0.10 39.07
C ALA A 151 6.66 1.26 38.45
N ASN A 152 6.13 1.58 37.27
CA ASN A 152 6.31 2.86 36.60
C ASN A 152 5.66 4.00 37.39
N GLU A 153 4.49 3.78 37.97
CA GLU A 153 3.85 4.75 38.87
C GLU A 153 4.71 4.98 40.13
N ASN A 154 5.32 3.94 40.69
CA ASN A 154 6.27 4.07 41.78
C ASN A 154 7.49 4.92 41.38
N PHE A 155 8.02 4.78 40.16
CA PHE A 155 9.08 5.66 39.65
C PHE A 155 8.64 7.13 39.54
N ILE A 156 7.38 7.41 39.20
CA ILE A 156 6.82 8.77 39.21
C ILE A 156 6.81 9.32 40.64
N TRP A 157 6.34 8.52 41.61
CA TRP A 157 6.35 8.92 43.02
C TRP A 157 7.76 9.13 43.55
N LEU A 158 8.70 8.25 43.24
CA LEU A 158 10.12 8.39 43.61
C LEU A 158 10.73 9.69 43.06
N LYS A 159 10.44 10.05 41.80
CA LYS A 159 10.85 11.35 41.24
C LYS A 159 10.21 12.52 41.99
N LYS A 160 8.92 12.42 42.33
CA LYS A 160 8.19 13.45 43.10
C LYS A 160 8.76 13.64 44.51
N PHE A 161 9.23 12.57 45.14
CA PHE A 161 9.95 12.61 46.42
C PHE A 161 11.42 13.03 46.30
N GLN A 162 11.88 13.40 45.09
CA GLN A 162 13.26 13.75 44.81
C GLN A 162 14.24 12.64 45.17
N ALA A 163 13.82 11.37 45.09
CA ALA A 163 14.68 10.21 45.28
C ALA A 163 15.93 10.22 44.36
N PRO A 164 15.87 10.68 43.10
CA PRO A 164 17.08 10.80 42.28
C PRO A 164 18.16 11.72 42.87
N VAL A 165 17.75 12.68 43.71
CA VAL A 165 18.66 13.66 44.34
C VAL A 165 19.09 13.18 45.74
N ASN A 166 18.15 12.66 46.52
CA ASN A 166 18.37 12.30 47.93
C ASN A 166 18.84 10.86 48.14
N PHE A 167 18.56 9.95 47.20
CA PHE A 167 18.84 8.50 47.24
C PHE A 167 19.38 8.03 45.90
N ARG A 168 20.42 8.72 45.41
CA ARG A 168 20.91 8.59 44.05
C ARG A 168 21.34 7.16 43.70
N TYR A 169 22.10 6.49 44.58
CA TYR A 169 22.62 5.15 44.30
C TYR A 169 21.50 4.11 44.23
N GLU A 170 20.57 4.14 45.17
CA GLU A 170 19.41 3.24 45.21
C GLU A 170 18.50 3.47 44.01
N TYR A 171 18.35 4.73 43.59
CA TYR A 171 17.56 5.08 42.41
C TYR A 171 18.21 4.59 41.10
N GLU A 172 19.53 4.78 40.95
CA GLU A 172 20.28 4.27 39.79
C GLU A 172 20.23 2.73 39.71
N ASP A 173 20.33 2.03 40.84
CA ASP A 173 20.23 0.56 40.92
C ASP A 173 18.83 0.04 40.55
N LEU A 174 17.79 0.76 40.99
CA LEU A 174 16.40 0.50 40.60
C LEU A 174 16.18 0.71 39.09
N GLU A 175 16.71 1.78 38.50
CA GLU A 175 16.62 2.01 37.05
C GLU A 175 17.38 0.93 36.25
N TYR A 176 18.52 0.49 36.76
CA TYR A 176 19.27 -0.61 36.15
C TYR A 176 18.48 -1.92 36.19
N THR A 177 17.92 -2.26 37.35
CA THR A 177 17.11 -3.46 37.56
C THR A 177 15.87 -3.45 36.66
N GLN A 178 15.21 -2.29 36.51
CA GLN A 178 14.07 -2.16 35.61
C GLN A 178 14.43 -2.49 34.17
N ARG A 179 15.58 -2.04 33.66
CA ARG A 179 16.03 -2.37 32.29
C ARG A 179 16.33 -3.85 32.15
N TYR A 180 16.96 -4.46 33.16
CA TYR A 180 17.28 -5.89 33.14
C TYR A 180 16.02 -6.78 33.16
N LEU A 181 14.94 -6.36 33.81
CA LEU A 181 13.67 -7.09 33.82
C LEU A 181 12.90 -7.03 32.48
N ILE A 182 13.34 -6.15 31.58
CA ILE A 182 12.74 -5.95 30.26
C ILE A 182 13.48 -6.76 29.17
N GLU A 183 14.75 -7.13 29.41
CA GLU A 183 15.59 -7.97 28.52
C GLU A 183 15.34 -9.48 28.70
#